data_AF-A0A959PKA6-F1
#
_entry.id   AF-A0A959PKA6-F1
#
_cell.length_a   1.000
_cell.length_b   1.000
_cell.length_c   1.000
_cell.angle_alpha   90.00
_cell.angle_beta   90.00
_cell.angle_gamma   90.00
#
_symmetry.space_group_name_H-M   'P 1'
#
loop_
_entity.id
_entity.type
_entity.pdbx_description
1 polymer ?
#
loop_
_entity_poly.entity_id
_entity_poly.type
_entity_poly.pdbx_seq_one_letter_code
_entity_poly.pdbx_strand_id
1 'polypeptide(L)' 'MQFLYVLLVVFVVFGISFALINIRHLVIGQEFRGTCASDNPMLKNEIGECTVCGTKPGDACKNEGKK' A
#
# COMPACT_ATOMS: atom_id res chain seq x y z
N MET A 1 23.26 -10.99 26.71
CA MET A 1 22.54 -9.69 26.68
C MET A 1 22.41 -9.08 25.29
N GLN A 2 23.46 -9.08 24.47
CA GLN A 2 23.40 -8.52 23.11
C GLN A 2 22.35 -9.18 22.20
N PHE A 3 22.18 -10.51 22.27
CA PHE A 3 21.18 -11.22 21.47
C PHE A 3 19.74 -10.74 21.75
N LEU A 4 19.33 -10.71 23.03
CA LEU A 4 17.99 -10.26 23.42
C LEU A 4 17.74 -8.79 23.04
N TYR A 5 18.77 -7.95 23.14
CA TYR A 5 18.68 -6.54 22.73
C TYR A 5 18.44 -6.41 21.22
N VAL A 6 19.22 -7.10 20.39
CA VAL A 6 19.04 -7.09 18.93
C VAL A 6 17.68 -7.66 18.55
N LEU A 7 17.26 -8.75 19.19
CA LEU A 7 15.96 -9.37 18.97
C LEU A 7 14.81 -8.40 19.27
N LEU A 8 14.89 -7.66 20.39
CA LEU A 8 13.91 -6.63 20.73
C LEU A 8 13.86 -5.52 19.68
N VAL A 9 15.02 -5.01 19.25
CA VAL A 9 15.09 -3.97 18.21
C VAL A 9 14.43 -4.43 16.91
N VAL A 10 14.68 -5.67 16.49
CA VAL A 10 14.04 -6.25 15.30
C VAL A 10 12.52 -6.23 15.44
N PHE A 11 11.96 -6.74 16.53
CA PHE A 11 10.51 -6.75 16.72
C PHE A 11 9.90 -5.34 16.76
N VAL A 12 10.58 -4.39 17.41
CA VAL A 12 10.13 -2.99 17.46
C VAL A 12 10.10 -2.39 16.05
N VAL A 13 11.16 -2.55 15.27
CA VAL A 13 11.23 -1.99 13.90
C VAL A 13 10.20 -2.65 12.98
N PHE A 14 10.02 -3.97 13.06
CA PHE A 14 8.97 -4.66 12.32
C PHE A 14 7.58 -4.17 12.71
N GLY A 15 7.30 -4.05 14.01
CA GLY A 15 6.02 -3.55 14.51
C GLY A 15 5.70 -2.13 14.02
N ILE A 16 6.69 -1.23 14.08
CA ILE A 16 6.58 0.13 13.54
C ILE A 16 6.32 0.09 12.02
N SER A 17 6.99 -0.79 11.27
CA SER A 17 6.80 -0.90 9.82
C SER A 17 5.36 -1.26 9.46
N PHE A 18 4.76 -2.24 10.13
CA PHE A 18 3.35 -2.60 9.93
C PHE A 18 2.38 -1.48 10.30
N ALA A 19 2.66 -0.77 11.40
CA ALA A 19 1.87 0.39 11.82
C ALA A 19 1.93 1.52 10.77
N LEU A 20 3.12 1.79 10.22
CA LEU A 20 3.31 2.85 9.21
C LEU A 20 2.66 2.50 7.87
N ILE A 21 2.74 1.24 7.40
CA ILE A 21 2.06 0.80 6.18
C ILE A 21 0.53 1.03 6.29
N ASN A 22 -0.03 0.87 7.49
CA ASN A 22 -1.46 1.03 7.76
C ASN A 22 -1.81 2.37 8.43
N ILE A 23 -0.92 3.36 8.43
CA ILE A 23 -1.10 4.61 9.19
C ILE A 23 -2.37 5.36 8.79
N ARG A 24 -2.74 5.29 7.51
CA ARG A 24 -3.94 5.91 6.96
C ARG A 24 -5.21 5.27 7.54
N HIS A 25 -5.20 3.97 7.76
CA HIS A 25 -6.29 3.26 8.41
C HIS A 25 -6.34 3.61 9.91
N LEU A 26 -5.19 3.61 10.59
CA LEU A 26 -5.11 3.88 12.03
C LEU A 26 -5.49 5.32 12.41
N VAL A 27 -5.09 6.31 11.62
CA VAL A 27 -5.28 7.74 11.95
C VAL A 27 -6.57 8.30 11.34
N ILE A 28 -6.92 7.87 10.13
CA ILE A 28 -8.01 8.48 9.34
C ILE A 28 -9.22 7.53 9.24
N GLY A 29 -9.08 6.25 9.62
CA GLY A 29 -10.16 5.26 9.51
C GLY A 29 -10.54 4.92 8.06
N GLN A 30 -9.71 5.28 7.10
CA GLN A 30 -9.96 5.07 5.67
C GLN A 30 -9.16 3.87 5.17
N GLU A 31 -9.70 3.15 4.19
CA GLU A 31 -9.00 2.03 3.56
C GLU A 31 -7.74 2.49 2.84
N PHE A 32 -6.76 1.57 2.75
CA PHE A 32 -5.55 1.78 1.97
C PHE A 32 -5.94 2.08 0.52
N ARG A 33 -5.54 3.25 0.02
CA ARG A 33 -5.63 3.54 -1.41
C ARG A 33 -4.46 2.77 -1.99
N GLY A 34 -4.78 1.71 -2.73
CA GLY A 34 -3.80 0.89 -3.43
C GLY A 34 -2.72 1.73 -4.10
N THR A 35 -1.59 1.12 -4.40
CA THR A 35 -0.54 1.84 -5.12
C THR A 35 -1.00 2.13 -6.56
N CYS A 36 -0.26 2.92 -7.35
CA CYS A 36 -0.56 3.00 -8.80
C CYS A 36 -0.55 1.62 -9.46
N ALA A 37 0.16 0.67 -8.85
CA ALA A 37 0.20 -0.71 -9.20
C ALA A 37 -1.04 -1.53 -8.75
N SER A 38 -2.02 -0.90 -8.14
CA SER A 38 -3.25 -1.54 -7.68
C SER A 38 -4.39 -1.39 -8.70
N ASP A 39 -4.53 -0.23 -9.33
CA ASP A 39 -5.73 0.06 -10.12
C ASP A 39 -5.58 -0.08 -11.66
N ASN A 40 -4.88 -1.08 -12.23
CA ASN A 40 -4.73 -1.17 -13.72
C ASN A 40 -5.99 -1.74 -14.32
N PRO A 41 -6.43 -1.24 -15.47
CA PRO A 41 -7.30 -2.01 -16.34
C PRO A 41 -6.63 -3.26 -16.96
N MET A 42 -5.35 -3.21 -17.37
CA MET A 42 -4.71 -4.36 -18.06
C MET A 42 -4.29 -5.49 -17.12
N LEU A 43 -3.65 -5.18 -15.99
CA LEU A 43 -3.23 -6.20 -15.03
C LEU A 43 -4.37 -6.71 -14.14
N LYS A 44 -5.45 -5.95 -13.92
CA LYS A 44 -6.62 -6.45 -13.16
C LYS A 44 -7.25 -7.71 -13.75
N ASN A 45 -7.14 -7.89 -15.08
CA ASN A 45 -7.70 -9.05 -15.78
C ASN A 45 -6.69 -10.20 -15.99
N GLU A 46 -5.38 -9.90 -16.00
CA GLU A 46 -4.32 -10.88 -16.31
C GLU A 46 -3.57 -11.38 -15.05
N ILE A 47 -3.41 -10.55 -14.01
CA ILE A 47 -2.63 -10.85 -12.79
C ILE A 47 -3.29 -10.34 -11.49
N GLY A 48 -4.34 -9.52 -11.60
CA GLY A 48 -4.66 -8.48 -10.62
C GLY A 48 -3.71 -7.27 -10.76
N GLU A 49 -4.24 -6.04 -10.62
CA GLU A 49 -3.53 -4.80 -10.18
C GLU A 49 -2.25 -4.30 -10.97
N CYS A 50 -2.17 -3.01 -11.42
CA CYS A 50 -1.23 -2.36 -12.41
C CYS A 50 0.28 -2.38 -12.15
N THR A 51 1.10 -1.88 -13.08
CA THR A 51 2.51 -1.52 -12.81
C THR A 51 2.99 -0.26 -13.56
N VAL A 52 2.12 0.50 -14.23
CA VAL A 52 2.52 1.48 -15.28
C VAL A 52 1.67 2.78 -15.34
N CYS A 53 0.80 3.06 -14.36
CA CYS A 53 -0.23 4.10 -14.47
C CYS A 53 0.33 5.54 -14.60
N GLY A 54 0.02 6.21 -15.73
CA GLY A 54 0.37 7.60 -16.08
C GLY A 54 -0.61 8.66 -15.57
N THR A 55 -1.13 8.50 -14.35
CA THR A 55 -2.08 9.43 -13.73
C THR A 55 -1.34 10.46 -12.88
N LYS A 56 -1.78 11.73 -12.91
CA LYS A 56 -1.17 12.79 -12.11
C LYS A 56 -1.46 12.57 -10.62
N PRO A 57 -0.53 12.94 -9.72
CA PRO A 57 -0.73 12.78 -8.29
C PRO A 57 -1.99 13.56 -7.84
N GLY A 58 -2.97 12.85 -7.30
CA GLY A 58 -4.24 13.40 -6.81
C GLY A 58 -5.47 12.98 -7.62
N ASP A 59 -5.29 12.52 -8.85
CA ASP A 59 -6.38 11.99 -9.67
C ASP A 59 -6.67 10.54 -9.26
N ALA A 60 -7.95 10.19 -9.12
CA ALA A 60 -8.34 8.78 -9.07
C ALA A 60 -7.94 8.13 -10.41
N CYS A 61 -7.50 6.86 -10.38
CA CYS A 61 -7.34 6.10 -11.62
C CYS A 61 -8.67 6.20 -12.38
N LYS A 62 -8.66 6.76 -13.60
CA LYS A 62 -9.87 7.02 -14.41
C LYS A 62 -10.57 5.70 -14.76
N ASN A 63 -11.31 5.15 -13.82
CA ASN A 63 -12.37 4.19 -14.06
C ASN A 63 -13.67 4.97 -14.23
N GLU A 64 -13.75 5.78 -15.28
CA GLU A 64 -15.00 6.41 -15.70
C GLU A 64 -15.28 6.03 -17.14
N GLY A 65 -15.90 4.86 -17.33
CA GLY A 65 -16.27 4.40 -18.65
C GLY A 65 -16.77 2.96 -18.65
N LYS A 66 -18.03 2.78 -18.26
CA LYS A 66 -18.99 1.89 -18.93
C LYS A 66 -18.38 0.72 -19.74
N LYS A 67 -18.32 -0.46 -19.15
CA LYS A 67 -19.22 -1.58 -19.49
C LYS A 67 -19.17 -2.61 -18.37
#